data_AF-A0A7C0UT10-F1
#
_entry.id   AF-A0A7C0UT10-F1
#
_cell.length_a   1.000
_cell.length_b   1.000
_cell.length_c   1.000
_cell.angle_alpha   90.00
_cell.angle_beta   90.00
_cell.angle_gamma   90.00
#
_symmetry.space_group_name_H-M   'P 1'
#
loop_
_entity.id
_entity.type
_entity.pdbx_description
1 polymer ?
#
loop_
_entity_poly.entity_id
_entity_poly.type
_entity_poly.pdbx_seq_one_letter_code
_entity_poly.pdbx_strand_id
1 'polypeptide(L)'
;MSHQYEESNYQKEEVDSLKLLLFRVLNKNQLVILSEIPKNTSMSISSLLRNIEKNFRIPLSTLKLNAKILKEIGLIEFGDSNPVRLTKGGMFVNKILNNPKDSNLFRNSKSNIK
;
A
#
# COMPACT_ATOMS: atom_id res chain seq x y z
N MET A 1 -9.62 30.12 17.40
CA MET A 1 -9.40 28.72 17.83
C MET A 1 -10.37 27.75 17.15
N SER A 2 -11.65 28.07 16.95
CA SER A 2 -12.65 27.20 16.30
C SER A 2 -12.33 26.78 14.84
N HIS A 3 -11.89 27.70 13.98
CA HIS A 3 -11.63 27.37 12.56
C HIS A 3 -10.51 26.35 12.32
N GLN A 4 -9.41 26.39 13.08
CA GLN A 4 -8.31 25.42 12.93
C GLN A 4 -8.69 24.00 13.37
N TYR A 5 -9.65 23.85 14.30
CA TYR A 5 -10.17 22.54 14.70
C TYR A 5 -11.14 21.95 13.66
N GLU A 6 -12.01 22.76 13.07
CA GLU A 6 -12.94 22.31 12.03
C GLU A 6 -12.21 21.89 10.73
N GLU A 7 -11.23 22.68 10.28
CA GLU A 7 -10.40 22.32 9.12
C GLU A 7 -9.62 21.01 9.34
N SER A 8 -9.14 20.77 10.56
CA SER A 8 -8.40 19.55 10.90
C SER A 8 -9.28 18.29 10.88
N ASN A 9 -10.57 18.41 11.21
CA ASN A 9 -11.53 17.30 11.16
C ASN A 9 -11.95 17.00 9.72
N TYR A 10 -12.17 18.03 8.90
CA TYR A 10 -12.56 17.85 7.50
C TYR A 10 -11.46 17.15 6.68
N GLN A 11 -10.21 17.57 6.83
CA GLN A 11 -9.06 16.92 6.17
C GLN A 11 -8.88 15.45 6.58
N LYS A 12 -9.32 15.08 7.79
CA LYS A 12 -9.27 13.70 8.27
C LYS A 12 -10.33 12.83 7.58
N GLU A 13 -11.56 13.31 7.44
CA GLU A 13 -12.64 12.58 6.77
C GLU A 13 -12.35 12.29 5.29
N GLU A 14 -11.73 13.24 4.59
CA GLU A 14 -11.29 13.08 3.18
C GLU A 14 -10.24 11.99 3.05
N VAL A 15 -9.23 12.00 3.92
CA VAL A 15 -8.16 10.99 3.94
C VAL A 15 -8.72 9.60 4.28
N ASP A 16 -9.68 9.52 5.20
CA ASP A 16 -10.32 8.25 5.56
C ASP A 16 -11.15 7.67 4.40
N SER A 17 -11.88 8.53 3.69
CA SER A 17 -12.63 8.13 2.49
C SER A 17 -11.69 7.64 1.38
N LEU A 18 -10.55 8.31 1.18
CA LEU A 18 -9.53 7.90 0.22
C LEU A 18 -8.87 6.57 0.60
N LYS A 19 -8.57 6.35 1.89
CA LYS A 19 -8.08 5.05 2.37
C LYS A 19 -9.05 3.92 2.04
N LEU A 20 -10.34 4.11 2.34
CA LEU A 20 -11.37 3.10 2.06
C LEU A 20 -11.44 2.76 0.57
N LEU A 21 -11.37 3.77 -0.30
CA LEU A 21 -11.33 3.57 -1.74
C LEU A 21 -10.07 2.79 -2.15
N LEU A 22 -8.90 3.19 -1.65
CA LEU A 22 -7.63 2.50 -1.93
C LEU A 22 -7.63 1.04 -1.45
N PHE A 23 -8.18 0.73 -0.28
CA PHE A 23 -8.33 -0.65 0.19
C PHE A 23 -9.32 -1.48 -0.63
N ARG A 24 -10.30 -0.82 -1.26
CA ARG A 24 -11.26 -1.50 -2.13
C ARG A 24 -10.67 -1.80 -3.51
N VAL A 25 -9.84 -0.90 -4.02
CA VAL A 25 -9.19 -1.04 -5.33
C VAL A 25 -7.94 -1.92 -5.25
N LEU A 26 -7.14 -1.79 -4.19
CA LEU A 26 -5.92 -2.55 -3.99
C LEU A 26 -6.20 -3.82 -3.19
N ASN A 27 -5.91 -4.98 -3.77
CA ASN A 27 -6.05 -6.24 -3.06
C ASN A 27 -4.94 -6.44 -2.01
N LYS A 28 -5.17 -7.37 -1.09
CA LYS A 28 -4.25 -7.68 0.01
C LYS A 28 -2.81 -7.94 -0.44
N ASN A 29 -2.61 -8.62 -1.57
CA ASN A 29 -1.27 -8.97 -2.06
C ASN A 29 -0.54 -7.73 -2.62
N GLN A 30 -1.25 -6.81 -3.26
CA GLN A 30 -0.70 -5.52 -3.70
C GLN A 30 -0.26 -4.67 -2.51
N LEU A 31 -1.07 -4.63 -1.45
CA LEU A 31 -0.74 -3.91 -0.21
C LEU A 31 0.49 -4.50 0.48
N VAL A 32 0.63 -5.83 0.49
CA VAL A 32 1.85 -6.49 0.99
C VAL A 32 3.06 -6.05 0.17
N ILE A 33 2.99 -6.11 -1.17
CA ILE A 33 4.11 -5.67 -2.03
C ILE A 33 4.49 -4.20 -1.75
N LEU A 34 3.50 -3.29 -1.72
CA LEU A 34 3.73 -1.86 -1.48
C LEU A 34 4.40 -1.59 -0.12
N SER A 35 3.99 -2.30 0.93
CA SER A 35 4.54 -2.13 2.28
C SER A 35 5.94 -2.74 2.47
N GLU A 36 6.32 -3.71 1.64
CA GLU A 36 7.63 -4.37 1.72
C GLU A 36 8.73 -3.66 0.91
N ILE A 37 8.39 -2.93 -0.15
CA ILE A 37 9.37 -2.20 -0.98
C ILE A 37 10.24 -1.23 -0.15
N PRO A 38 9.68 -0.36 0.73
CA PRO A 38 10.47 0.57 1.54
C PRO A 38 11.43 -0.12 2.51
N LYS A 39 11.13 -1.36 2.91
CA LYS A 39 11.95 -2.16 3.85
C LYS A 39 13.12 -2.86 3.14
N ASN A 40 13.10 -2.93 1.82
CA ASN A 40 14.01 -3.75 0.99
C ASN A 40 14.57 -2.95 -0.21
N THR A 41 15.16 -1.79 0.05
CA THR A 41 15.49 -0.76 -0.97
C THR A 41 16.54 -1.14 -2.02
N SER A 42 17.29 -2.23 -1.79
CA SER A 42 18.34 -2.72 -2.71
C SER A 42 17.91 -3.96 -3.51
N MET A 43 16.72 -4.51 -3.27
CA MET A 43 16.30 -5.75 -3.93
C MET A 43 15.76 -5.49 -5.34
N SER A 44 16.07 -6.40 -6.27
CA SER A 44 15.33 -6.50 -7.52
C SER A 44 13.89 -6.95 -7.25
N ILE A 45 12.98 -6.73 -8.20
CA ILE A 45 11.60 -7.21 -8.08
C ILE A 45 11.55 -8.71 -7.84
N SER A 46 12.36 -9.49 -8.57
CA SER A 46 12.38 -10.96 -8.44
C SER A 46 12.82 -11.41 -7.04
N SER A 47 13.84 -10.78 -6.47
CA SER A 47 14.30 -11.09 -5.12
C SER A 47 13.27 -10.71 -4.06
N LEU A 48 12.66 -9.53 -4.20
CA LEU A 48 11.59 -9.08 -3.30
C LEU A 48 10.40 -10.04 -3.32
N LEU A 49 9.91 -10.43 -4.49
CA LEU A 49 8.75 -11.32 -4.59
C LEU A 49 9.03 -12.71 -4.00
N ARG A 50 10.26 -13.23 -4.14
CA ARG A 50 10.66 -14.49 -3.48
C ARG A 50 10.72 -14.34 -1.96
N ASN A 51 11.16 -13.18 -1.45
CA ASN A 51 11.15 -12.90 -0.01
C ASN A 51 9.70 -12.87 0.52
N ILE A 52 8.81 -12.16 -0.18
CA ILE A 52 7.38 -12.09 0.16
C ILE A 52 6.71 -13.48 0.10
N GLU A 53 6.99 -14.27 -0.93
CA GLU A 53 6.47 -15.63 -1.05
C GLU A 53 6.79 -16.47 0.19
N LYS A 54 8.05 -16.44 0.65
CA LYS A 54 8.49 -17.19 1.83
C LYS A 54 7.82 -16.69 3.11
N ASN A 55 7.77 -15.38 3.30
CA ASN A 55 7.31 -14.78 4.57
C ASN A 55 5.78 -14.82 4.71
N PHE A 56 5.05 -14.65 3.61
CA PHE A 56 3.59 -14.53 3.61
C PHE A 56 2.87 -15.73 3.01
N ARG A 57 3.61 -16.74 2.50
CA ARG A 57 3.07 -17.94 1.83
C ARG A 57 2.12 -17.62 0.66
N ILE A 58 2.39 -16.54 -0.07
CA ILE A 58 1.64 -16.13 -1.26
C ILE A 58 2.35 -16.71 -2.50
N PRO A 59 1.66 -17.41 -3.41
CA PRO A 59 2.30 -18.00 -4.60
C PRO A 59 3.04 -16.96 -5.46
N LEU A 60 4.25 -17.31 -5.94
CA LEU A 60 5.05 -16.40 -6.76
C LEU A 60 4.35 -15.93 -8.04
N SER A 61 3.52 -16.77 -8.67
CA SER A 61 2.72 -16.39 -9.85
C SER A 61 1.73 -15.27 -9.52
N THR A 62 1.03 -15.39 -8.39
CA THR A 62 0.13 -14.36 -7.86
C THR A 62 0.89 -13.07 -7.58
N LEU A 63 2.06 -13.15 -6.96
CA LEU A 63 2.89 -11.98 -6.67
C LEU A 63 3.38 -11.28 -7.95
N LYS A 64 3.80 -12.04 -8.97
CA LYS A 64 4.23 -11.50 -10.27
C LYS A 64 3.11 -10.75 -10.96
N LEU A 65 1.90 -11.32 -10.99
CA LEU A 65 0.73 -10.65 -11.56
C LEU A 65 0.44 -9.33 -10.82
N ASN A 66 0.46 -9.35 -9.49
CA ASN A 66 0.20 -8.15 -8.69
C ASN A 66 1.29 -7.08 -8.86
N ALA A 67 2.56 -7.46 -8.96
CA ALA A 67 3.65 -6.55 -9.25
C ALA A 67 3.53 -5.93 -10.65
N LYS A 68 3.12 -6.72 -11.65
CA LYS A 68 2.85 -6.22 -13.00
C LYS A 68 1.74 -5.17 -12.98
N ILE A 69 0.60 -5.46 -12.34
CA ILE A 69 -0.51 -4.52 -12.21
C ILE A 69 -0.05 -3.24 -11.51
N LEU A 70 0.67 -3.34 -10.39
CA LEU A 70 1.20 -2.18 -9.65
C LEU A 70 2.14 -1.31 -10.50
N LYS A 71 2.92 -1.91 -11.39
CA LYS A 71 3.78 -1.20 -12.34
C LYS A 71 2.95 -0.50 -13.42
N GLU A 72 1.95 -1.17 -13.97
CA GLU A 72 1.05 -0.63 -14.99
C GLU A 72 0.26 0.58 -14.49
N ILE A 73 -0.22 0.56 -13.25
CA ILE A 73 -0.90 1.71 -12.62
C ILE A 73 0.07 2.76 -12.06
N GLY A 74 1.38 2.60 -12.29
CA GLY A 74 2.39 3.58 -11.94
C GLY A 74 2.64 3.75 -10.44
N LEU A 75 2.33 2.75 -9.60
CA LEU A 75 2.66 2.80 -8.16
C LEU A 75 4.08 2.29 -7.87
N ILE A 76 4.60 1.39 -8.69
CA ILE A 76 5.97 0.87 -8.55
C ILE A 76 6.72 0.94 -9.87
N GLU A 77 8.05 0.98 -9.78
CA GLU A 77 8.93 0.95 -10.94
C GLU A 77 10.07 -0.05 -10.70
N PHE A 78 10.46 -0.74 -11.79
CA PHE A 78 11.58 -1.68 -11.81
C PHE A 78 11.98 -2.00 -13.27
N GLY A 79 13.24 -2.39 -13.46
CA GLY A 79 13.83 -2.80 -14.74
C GLY A 79 14.98 -3.79 -14.52
N ASP A 80 15.61 -4.26 -15.60
CA ASP A 80 16.46 -5.47 -15.60
C ASP A 80 17.65 -5.43 -14.62
N SER A 81 18.15 -4.26 -14.25
CA SER A 81 19.25 -4.11 -13.29
C SER A 81 18.96 -3.13 -12.15
N ASN A 82 17.73 -2.63 -12.06
CA ASN A 82 17.36 -1.61 -11.07
C ASN A 82 16.60 -2.23 -9.89
N PRO A 83 16.90 -1.80 -8.64
CA PRO A 83 16.07 -2.13 -7.50
C PRO A 83 14.62 -1.72 -7.74
N VAL A 84 13.69 -2.49 -7.18
CA VAL A 84 12.28 -2.08 -7.19
C VAL A 84 12.09 -0.87 -6.30
N ARG A 85 11.34 0.12 -6.77
CA ARG A 85 11.05 1.36 -6.04
C ARG A 85 9.57 1.69 -6.10
N LEU A 86 9.11 2.44 -5.09
CA LEU A 86 7.84 3.16 -5.18
C LEU A 86 8.04 4.38 -6.07
N THR A 87 7.10 4.65 -6.96
CA THR A 87 7.04 5.94 -7.66
C THR A 87 6.62 7.03 -6.68
N LYS A 88 6.57 8.30 -7.13
CA LYS A 88 5.97 9.39 -6.34
C LYS A 88 4.52 9.06 -5.92
N GLY A 89 3.72 8.51 -6.83
CA GLY A 89 2.36 8.05 -6.54
C GLY A 89 2.34 6.88 -5.55
N GLY A 90 3.23 5.90 -5.72
CA GLY A 90 3.39 4.78 -4.79
C GLY A 90 3.76 5.22 -3.38
N MET A 91 4.66 6.18 -3.23
CA MET A 91 5.04 6.74 -1.93
C MET A 91 3.86 7.45 -1.26
N PHE A 92 3.08 8.22 -2.03
CA PHE A 92 1.89 8.89 -1.52
C PHE A 92 0.83 7.89 -1.04
N VAL A 93 0.51 6.88 -1.86
CA VAL A 93 -0.41 5.79 -1.48
C VAL A 93 0.10 5.06 -0.25
N ASN A 94 1.38 4.69 -0.21
CA ASN A 94 1.98 4.00 0.93
C ASN A 94 1.91 4.85 2.22
N LYS A 95 2.09 6.17 2.12
CA LYS A 95 1.94 7.10 3.26
C LYS A 95 0.50 7.16 3.76
N ILE A 96 -0.49 7.22 2.85
CA ILE A 96 -1.91 7.20 3.21
C ILE A 96 -2.25 5.88 3.93
N LEU A 97 -1.80 4.74 3.40
CA LEU A 97 -2.12 3.43 3.95
C LEU A 97 -1.47 3.17 5.32
N ASN A 98 -0.24 3.65 5.55
CA ASN A 98 0.53 3.36 6.77
C ASN A 98 0.53 4.50 7.79
N ASN A 99 -0.34 5.50 7.66
CA ASN A 99 -0.41 6.59 8.63
C ASN A 99 -0.79 6.05 10.03
N PRO A 100 0.11 6.12 11.03
CA PRO A 100 -0.07 5.47 12.34
C PRO A 100 -1.19 6.11 13.20
N LYS A 101 -1.68 7.30 12.83
CA LYS A 101 -2.79 7.97 13.52
C LYS A 101 -4.16 7.33 13.26
N ASP A 102 -4.24 6.39 12.33
CA ASP A 102 -5.51 5.83 11.84
C ASP A 102 -5.77 4.37 12.29
N SER A 103 -4.98 3.90 13.28
CA SER A 103 -5.05 2.53 13.84
C SER A 103 -6.43 2.14 14.40
N ASN A 104 -7.32 3.11 14.66
CA ASN A 104 -8.67 2.89 15.16
C ASN A 104 -9.75 2.64 14.08
N LEU A 105 -9.52 3.00 12.81
CA LEU A 105 -10.50 2.76 11.73
C LEU A 105 -10.55 1.27 11.30
N PHE A 106 -9.46 0.53 11.55
CA PHE A 106 -9.27 -0.86 11.10
C PHE A 106 -9.90 -1.91 12.01
N ARG A 107 -10.32 -1.54 13.23
CA ARG A 107 -11.02 -2.45 14.15
C ARG A 107 -12.52 -2.57 13.84
N ASN A 108 -13.14 -1.50 13.33
CA ASN A 108 -14.60 -1.44 13.20
C ASN A 108 -15.12 -1.97 11.85
N SER A 109 -14.30 -1.94 10.78
CA SER A 109 -14.71 -2.41 9.45
C SER A 109 -14.78 -3.94 9.31
N LYS A 110 -14.08 -4.70 10.17
CA LYS A 110 -14.19 -6.17 10.22
C LYS A 110 -15.40 -6.69 11.01
N SER A 111 -16.10 -5.83 11.75
CA SER A 111 -17.24 -6.24 12.57
C SER A 111 -18.59 -6.15 11.84
N ASN A 112 -18.65 -5.51 10.66
CA ASN A 112 -19.89 -5.21 9.94
C ASN A 112 -20.09 -6.05 8.66
N ILE A 113 -19.30 -7.10 8.46
CA ILE A 113 -19.54 -8.09 7.40
C ILE A 113 -19.87 -9.40 8.11
N LYS A 114 -21.15 -9.56 8.46
CA LYS A 114 -21.78 -10.83 8.83
C LYS A 114 -22.71 -11.24 7.71
#